data_AF-A0A937E561-F1
#
_entry.id   AF-A0A937E561-F1
#
_cell.length_a   1.000
_cell.length_b   1.000
_cell.length_c   1.000
_cell.angle_alpha   90.00
_cell.angle_beta   90.00
_cell.angle_gamma   90.00
#
_symmetry.space_group_name_H-M   'P 1'
#
loop_
_entity.id
_entity.type
_entity.pdbx_description
1 polymer ?
#
loop_
_entity_poly.entity_id
_entity_poly.type
_entity_poly.pdbx_seq_one_letter_code
_entity_poly.pdbx_strand_id
1 'polypeptide(L)'
;MRLQPIPRRLSARLALTTAFAASLAVAACGQGPSENETPPPEAKAAAPETPETPAVGAETAEATPSGPPAYATAYPGAAPSPSDAPTTDLGGTVTFTTTDSPEAVIGFYQAKARDSGLSTVSALKQGDTQAYAAVDPEGRGATLQVVAQPVDDNESQTHVSVTWTAAQ
;
A
#
# COMPACT_ATOMS: atom_id res chain seq x y z
N MET A 1 -47.75 25.96 -27.65
CA MET A 1 -48.03 24.67 -26.98
C MET A 1 -47.50 24.73 -25.56
N ARG A 2 -48.36 24.59 -24.56
CA ARG A 2 -47.97 24.49 -23.13
C ARG A 2 -47.89 23.02 -22.76
N LEU A 3 -46.81 22.59 -22.11
CA LEU A 3 -46.76 21.37 -21.28
C LEU A 3 -45.61 21.51 -20.25
N GLN A 4 -46.00 21.83 -19.00
CA GLN A 4 -45.39 21.36 -17.75
C GLN A 4 -46.53 20.59 -17.02
N PRO A 5 -46.33 19.66 -16.05
CA PRO A 5 -45.20 19.55 -15.12
C PRO A 5 -44.73 18.11 -14.74
N ILE A 6 -43.70 18.08 -13.90
CA ILE A 6 -43.11 16.95 -13.14
C ILE A 6 -44.16 16.16 -12.33
N PRO A 7 -44.13 14.80 -12.32
CA PRO A 7 -44.78 14.03 -11.27
C PRO A 7 -43.84 13.77 -10.09
N ARG A 8 -44.42 14.01 -8.91
CA ARG A 8 -43.87 13.89 -7.57
C ARG A 8 -43.75 12.44 -7.12
N ARG A 9 -42.71 12.20 -6.31
CA ARG A 9 -42.58 11.35 -5.11
C ARG A 9 -43.49 10.11 -4.93
N LEU A 10 -42.83 9.13 -4.29
CA LEU A 10 -43.31 8.10 -3.37
C LEU A 10 -43.69 6.74 -3.95
N SER A 11 -43.32 5.72 -3.16
CA SER A 11 -43.69 4.29 -3.20
C SER A 11 -42.64 3.44 -3.92
N ALA A 12 -42.11 2.33 -3.39
CA ALA A 12 -42.52 1.56 -2.23
C ALA A 12 -41.35 0.68 -1.76
N ARG A 13 -41.36 0.40 -0.46
CA ARG A 13 -40.68 -0.73 0.18
C ARG A 13 -41.02 -2.03 -0.56
N LEU A 14 -40.05 -2.90 -0.83
CA LEU A 14 -40.19 -4.32 -0.51
C LEU A 14 -38.83 -5.03 -0.49
N ALA A 15 -38.55 -5.65 0.66
CA ALA A 15 -37.40 -6.48 0.93
C ALA A 15 -37.47 -7.81 0.18
N LEU A 16 -36.31 -8.39 -0.15
CA LEU A 16 -36.16 -9.84 -0.15
C LEU A 16 -34.75 -10.21 0.33
N THR A 17 -34.64 -10.32 1.64
CA THR A 17 -33.58 -10.99 2.38
C THR A 17 -33.46 -12.43 1.92
N THR A 18 -32.39 -12.76 1.21
CA THR A 18 -32.04 -14.15 0.89
C THR A 18 -31.38 -14.76 2.13
N ALA A 19 -32.15 -15.60 2.81
CA ALA A 19 -31.66 -16.48 3.87
C ALA A 19 -30.71 -17.52 3.25
N PHE A 20 -29.43 -17.50 3.65
CA PHE A 20 -28.54 -18.63 3.45
C PHE A 20 -28.38 -19.35 4.78
N ALA A 21 -29.17 -20.42 4.93
CA ALA A 21 -29.18 -21.26 6.11
C ALA A 21 -28.07 -22.32 6.02
N ALA A 22 -27.31 -22.40 7.13
CA ALA A 22 -26.74 -23.59 7.76
C ALA A 22 -25.83 -24.53 6.95
N SER A 23 -24.61 -24.68 7.46
CA SER A 23 -24.01 -25.99 7.76
C SER A 23 -22.91 -25.82 8.81
N LEU A 24 -23.18 -26.26 10.04
CA LEU A 24 -22.13 -26.57 11.01
C LEU A 24 -21.45 -27.88 10.59
N ALA A 25 -20.12 -27.88 10.55
CA ALA A 25 -19.33 -29.08 10.72
C ALA A 25 -18.07 -28.73 11.52
N VAL A 26 -18.07 -29.12 12.79
CA VAL A 26 -16.91 -29.17 13.66
C VAL A 26 -16.01 -30.30 13.17
N ALA A 27 -14.75 -29.98 12.85
CA ALA A 27 -13.65 -30.94 12.85
C ALA A 27 -12.51 -30.33 13.65
N ALA A 28 -12.63 -30.46 14.97
CA ALA A 28 -11.51 -30.35 15.88
C ALA A 28 -10.63 -31.60 15.67
N CYS A 29 -9.51 -31.41 14.97
CA CYS A 29 -8.36 -32.32 14.97
C CYS A 29 -7.16 -31.45 15.32
N GLY A 30 -6.37 -31.70 16.36
CA GLY A 30 -6.39 -32.72 17.38
C GLY A 30 -5.31 -32.32 18.39
N GLN A 31 -5.53 -32.72 19.64
CA GLN A 31 -4.58 -32.63 20.74
C GLN A 31 -3.14 -32.98 20.33
N GLY A 32 -2.21 -32.16 20.79
CA GLY A 32 -0.86 -32.60 21.13
C GLY A 32 -0.37 -31.80 22.34
N PRO A 33 -0.66 -32.22 23.58
CA PRO A 33 0.07 -31.71 24.73
C PRO A 33 1.46 -32.35 24.74
N SER A 34 2.48 -31.51 24.76
CA SER A 34 3.76 -31.91 25.33
C SER A 34 4.09 -30.86 26.38
N GLU A 35 3.39 -31.01 27.51
CA GLU A 35 4.00 -30.77 28.80
C GLU A 35 5.22 -31.68 28.85
N ASN A 36 6.43 -31.10 28.74
CA ASN A 36 7.56 -31.73 29.38
C ASN A 36 8.00 -30.83 30.53
N GLU A 37 8.05 -31.50 31.66
CA GLU A 37 8.26 -31.03 33.00
C GLU A 37 9.67 -30.43 33.14
N THR A 38 9.72 -29.27 33.77
CA THR A 38 10.86 -28.53 34.37
C THR A 38 11.18 -29.15 35.76
N PRO A 39 12.31 -29.00 36.51
CA PRO A 39 13.51 -28.12 36.45
C PRO A 39 14.85 -28.86 36.83
N PRO A 40 15.83 -28.26 37.55
CA PRO A 40 17.04 -27.57 37.09
C PRO A 40 18.34 -28.31 37.50
N PRO A 41 19.53 -27.73 37.29
CA PRO A 41 20.14 -27.14 38.48
C PRO A 41 20.84 -25.79 38.26
N GLU A 42 21.00 -25.15 39.42
CA GLU A 42 21.52 -23.84 39.76
C GLU A 42 22.88 -23.42 39.18
N ALA A 43 22.91 -22.14 38.83
CA ALA A 43 23.87 -21.12 39.26
C ALA A 43 25.37 -21.48 39.38
N LYS A 44 26.19 -20.77 38.60
CA LYS A 44 27.32 -20.05 39.19
C LYS A 44 27.71 -18.83 38.35
N ALA A 45 27.55 -17.66 38.96
CA ALA A 45 28.19 -16.42 38.53
C ALA A 45 29.71 -16.49 38.79
N ALA A 46 30.51 -16.06 37.82
CA ALA A 46 31.82 -15.43 38.01
C ALA A 46 32.31 -14.88 36.65
N ALA A 47 32.21 -13.57 36.47
CA ALA A 47 33.16 -12.77 35.69
C ALA A 47 34.24 -12.26 36.68
N PRO A 48 35.37 -11.65 36.26
CA PRO A 48 35.82 -11.22 34.92
C PRO A 48 37.21 -11.86 34.57
N GLU A 49 37.87 -11.70 33.43
CA GLU A 49 38.53 -10.50 32.88
C GLU A 49 38.93 -10.65 31.40
N THR A 50 39.07 -9.48 30.79
CA THR A 50 39.32 -9.06 29.40
C THR A 50 40.62 -9.60 28.77
N PRO A 51 40.70 -9.71 27.44
CA PRO A 51 41.48 -8.70 26.71
C PRO A 51 40.77 -8.12 25.48
N GLU A 52 41.06 -6.83 25.30
CA GLU A 52 40.55 -5.94 24.26
C GLU A 52 40.93 -6.47 22.87
N THR A 53 39.93 -6.73 22.04
CA THR A 53 40.09 -6.91 20.60
C THR A 53 39.59 -5.63 19.91
N PRO A 54 40.35 -5.04 18.98
CA PRO A 54 40.01 -3.76 18.37
C PRO A 54 38.67 -3.80 17.62
N ALA A 55 37.84 -2.81 17.94
CA ALA A 55 36.74 -2.25 17.18
C ALA A 55 36.22 -3.11 16.02
N VAL A 56 35.16 -3.86 16.34
CA VAL A 56 33.98 -4.05 15.48
C VAL A 56 33.94 -2.95 14.42
N GLY A 57 34.10 -3.37 13.16
CA GLY A 57 33.80 -2.52 12.03
C GLY A 57 32.45 -1.89 12.30
N ALA A 58 32.41 -0.56 12.28
CA ALA A 58 31.16 0.16 12.23
C ALA A 58 30.43 -0.38 10.99
N GLU A 59 29.55 -1.34 11.23
CA GLU A 59 28.42 -1.61 10.37
C GLU A 59 27.75 -0.25 10.28
N THR A 60 27.99 0.41 9.14
CA THR A 60 27.20 1.56 8.74
C THR A 60 25.78 1.06 8.80
N ALA A 61 25.09 1.34 9.90
CA ALA A 61 23.65 1.28 9.95
C ALA A 61 23.23 2.26 8.84
N GLU A 62 22.94 1.71 7.67
CA GLU A 62 22.34 2.45 6.57
C GLU A 62 21.11 3.09 7.19
N ALA A 63 21.17 4.40 7.38
CA ALA A 63 20.03 5.15 7.87
C ALA A 63 18.92 4.91 6.84
N THR A 64 17.94 4.09 7.21
CA THR A 64 16.77 3.87 6.36
C THR A 64 16.22 5.25 6.02
N PRO A 65 16.23 5.64 4.73
CA PRO A 65 15.83 6.99 4.35
C PRO A 65 14.41 7.21 4.88
N SER A 66 14.26 8.20 5.75
CA SER A 66 12.96 8.56 6.31
C SER A 66 12.17 9.26 5.21
N GLY A 67 11.33 8.51 4.51
CA GLY A 67 10.48 9.04 3.45
C GLY A 67 10.07 8.01 2.41
N PRO A 68 9.28 8.41 1.40
CA PRO A 68 8.92 7.53 0.31
C PRO A 68 10.16 7.01 -0.43
N PRO A 69 10.15 5.75 -0.91
CA PRO A 69 11.21 5.22 -1.74
C PRO A 69 11.32 5.97 -3.07
N ALA A 70 12.45 5.81 -3.78
CA ALA A 70 12.73 6.51 -5.03
C ALA A 70 11.64 6.31 -6.11
N TYR A 71 11.00 5.13 -6.15
CA TYR A 71 9.90 4.83 -7.07
C TYR A 71 8.55 5.47 -6.70
N ALA A 72 8.40 5.98 -5.48
CA ALA A 72 7.19 6.65 -4.97
C ALA A 72 7.43 8.13 -4.64
N THR A 73 8.46 8.73 -5.24
CA THR A 73 8.75 10.17 -5.10
C THR A 73 7.55 11.03 -5.49
N ALA A 74 7.43 12.18 -4.82
CA ALA A 74 6.43 13.19 -5.13
C ALA A 74 6.51 13.65 -6.59
N TYR A 75 5.35 13.79 -7.23
CA TYR A 75 5.28 14.27 -8.60
C TYR A 75 5.62 15.78 -8.67
N PRO A 76 6.44 16.23 -9.65
CA PRO A 76 6.81 17.63 -9.77
C PRO A 76 5.59 18.55 -9.92
N GLY A 77 5.54 19.64 -9.15
CA GLY A 77 4.44 20.60 -9.22
C GLY A 77 3.11 20.10 -8.65
N ALA A 78 3.09 18.94 -8.01
CA ALA A 78 1.89 18.40 -7.36
C ALA A 78 1.39 19.27 -6.21
N ALA A 79 0.08 19.46 -6.15
CA ALA A 79 -0.60 20.04 -5.00
C ALA A 79 -1.14 18.90 -4.10
N PRO A 80 -0.61 18.70 -2.88
CA PRO A 80 -1.00 17.58 -2.02
C PRO A 80 -2.45 17.74 -1.52
N SER A 81 -3.14 16.61 -1.39
CA SER A 81 -4.46 16.55 -0.78
C SER A 81 -4.35 16.34 0.74
N PRO A 82 -5.14 17.03 1.58
CA PRO A 82 -5.02 16.94 3.03
C PRO A 82 -5.55 15.64 3.65
N SER A 83 -5.86 14.60 2.87
CA SER A 83 -6.55 13.38 3.32
C SER A 83 -5.75 12.08 3.16
N ASP A 84 -4.43 12.17 3.07
CA ASP A 84 -3.59 10.97 2.98
C ASP A 84 -3.48 10.21 4.30
N ALA A 85 -3.49 8.88 4.20
CA ALA A 85 -3.19 8.01 5.32
C ALA A 85 -1.76 8.25 5.82
N PRO A 86 -1.48 8.05 7.12
CA PRO A 86 -0.13 8.17 7.64
C PRO A 86 0.80 7.20 6.91
N THR A 87 1.89 7.74 6.35
CA THR A 87 2.98 6.94 5.79
C THR A 87 3.69 6.21 6.92
N THR A 88 3.92 4.91 6.76
CA THR A 88 4.79 4.12 7.62
C THR A 88 6.17 3.99 6.99
N ASP A 89 7.13 3.44 7.74
CA ASP A 89 8.44 3.03 7.24
C ASP A 89 8.35 1.97 6.13
N LEU A 90 7.28 1.16 6.12
CA LEU A 90 7.09 0.06 5.18
C LEU A 90 6.18 0.38 4.00
N GLY A 91 5.54 1.55 3.96
CA GLY A 91 4.64 1.90 2.88
C GLY A 91 3.79 3.13 3.15
N GLY A 92 3.06 3.56 2.14
CA GLY A 92 2.21 4.72 2.25
C GLY A 92 1.32 4.92 1.04
N THR A 93 0.42 5.88 1.16
CA THR A 93 -0.38 6.41 0.07
C THR A 93 -0.27 7.92 0.09
N VAL A 94 -0.08 8.52 -1.08
CA VAL A 94 -0.13 9.96 -1.28
C VAL A 94 -1.12 10.28 -2.39
N THR A 95 -1.84 11.37 -2.22
CA THR A 95 -2.86 11.83 -3.13
C THR A 95 -2.61 13.30 -3.44
N PHE A 96 -2.67 13.65 -4.72
CA PHE A 96 -2.41 15.03 -5.15
C PHE A 96 -3.16 15.36 -6.43
N THR A 97 -3.19 16.65 -6.76
CA THR A 97 -3.61 17.13 -8.07
C THR A 97 -2.45 17.73 -8.85
N THR A 98 -2.52 17.63 -10.18
CA THR A 98 -1.59 18.27 -11.11
C THR A 98 -2.35 18.77 -12.35
N THR A 99 -1.78 19.72 -13.08
CA THR A 99 -2.29 20.18 -14.38
C THR A 99 -1.85 19.31 -15.55
N ASP A 100 -0.96 18.35 -15.30
CA ASP A 100 -0.50 17.40 -16.31
C ASP A 100 -1.55 16.31 -16.56
N SER A 101 -1.54 15.76 -17.78
CA SER A 101 -2.47 14.68 -18.17
C SER A 101 -2.22 13.38 -17.37
N PRO A 102 -3.23 12.50 -17.23
CA PRO A 102 -3.05 11.18 -16.62
C PRO A 102 -1.92 10.37 -17.27
N GLU A 103 -1.71 10.53 -18.58
CA GLU A 103 -0.67 9.82 -19.33
C GLU A 103 0.73 10.27 -18.95
N ALA A 104 0.94 11.58 -18.80
CA ALA A 104 2.22 12.13 -18.35
C ALA A 104 2.57 11.68 -16.93
N VAL A 105 1.57 11.63 -16.03
CA VAL A 105 1.74 11.13 -14.67
C VAL A 105 2.16 9.67 -14.67
N ILE A 106 1.44 8.81 -15.41
CA ILE A 106 1.74 7.38 -15.48
C ILE A 106 3.11 7.13 -16.11
N GLY A 107 3.47 7.86 -17.17
CA GLY A 107 4.78 7.77 -17.81
C GLY A 107 5.93 8.10 -16.84
N PHE A 108 5.76 9.11 -15.98
CA PHE A 108 6.72 9.44 -14.93
C PHE A 108 6.92 8.28 -13.95
N TYR A 109 5.84 7.73 -13.41
CA TYR A 109 5.96 6.64 -12.42
C TYR A 109 6.44 5.32 -13.04
N GLN A 110 6.14 5.06 -14.32
CA GLN A 110 6.74 3.95 -15.05
C GLN A 110 8.26 4.10 -15.18
N ALA A 111 8.76 5.31 -15.44
CA ALA A 111 10.19 5.58 -15.45
C ALA A 111 10.80 5.33 -14.06
N LYS A 112 10.20 5.89 -13.01
CA LYS A 112 10.66 5.72 -11.63
C LYS A 112 10.68 4.26 -11.17
N ALA A 113 9.65 3.49 -11.51
CA ALA A 113 9.58 2.06 -11.23
C ALA A 113 10.71 1.29 -11.91
N ARG A 114 10.90 1.52 -13.22
CA ARG A 114 11.95 0.88 -14.01
C ARG A 114 13.34 1.21 -13.49
N ASP A 115 13.60 2.48 -13.21
CA ASP A 115 14.89 2.95 -12.71
C ASP A 115 15.21 2.39 -11.32
N SER A 116 14.17 1.99 -10.57
CA SER A 116 14.30 1.33 -9.26
C SER A 116 14.28 -0.21 -9.35
N GLY A 117 14.29 -0.78 -10.55
CA GLY A 117 14.32 -2.23 -10.76
C GLY A 117 12.97 -2.95 -10.61
N LEU A 118 11.87 -2.21 -10.43
CA LEU A 118 10.53 -2.82 -10.37
C LEU A 118 10.08 -3.28 -11.76
N SER A 119 9.40 -4.42 -11.79
CA SER A 119 8.79 -4.99 -12.99
C SER A 119 7.32 -4.62 -13.09
N THR A 120 6.89 -4.18 -14.27
CA THR A 120 5.49 -3.85 -14.53
C THR A 120 4.64 -5.11 -14.49
N VAL A 121 3.54 -5.09 -13.73
CA VAL A 121 2.56 -6.18 -13.67
C VAL A 121 1.22 -5.80 -14.27
N SER A 122 0.88 -4.50 -14.29
CA SER A 122 -0.36 -4.01 -14.90
C SER A 122 -0.19 -2.59 -15.42
N ALA A 123 -0.81 -2.32 -16.57
CA ALA A 123 -0.99 -0.99 -17.13
C ALA A 123 -2.35 -0.97 -17.84
N LEU A 124 -3.30 -0.20 -17.29
CA LEU A 124 -4.68 -0.15 -17.75
C LEU A 124 -5.05 1.29 -18.11
N LYS A 125 -5.81 1.45 -19.18
CA LYS A 125 -6.45 2.71 -19.58
C LYS A 125 -7.94 2.45 -19.78
N GLN A 126 -8.79 3.16 -19.05
CA GLN A 126 -10.24 3.06 -19.10
C GLN A 126 -10.82 4.45 -19.29
N GLY A 127 -11.16 4.80 -20.54
CA GLY A 127 -11.44 6.19 -20.90
C GLY A 127 -10.22 7.05 -20.63
N ASP A 128 -10.40 8.11 -19.85
CA ASP A 128 -9.34 9.03 -19.43
C ASP A 128 -8.67 8.64 -18.11
N THR A 129 -9.17 7.62 -17.41
CA THR A 129 -8.52 7.05 -16.23
C THR A 129 -7.42 6.09 -16.64
N GLN A 130 -6.28 6.17 -15.98
CA GLN A 130 -5.17 5.25 -16.14
C GLN A 130 -4.72 4.68 -14.79
N ALA A 131 -4.38 3.39 -14.80
CA ALA A 131 -3.83 2.70 -13.65
C ALA A 131 -2.54 1.98 -14.05
N TYR A 132 -1.57 1.98 -13.15
CA TYR A 132 -0.29 1.32 -13.32
C TYR A 132 0.09 0.59 -12.03
N ALA A 133 0.67 -0.61 -12.17
CA ALA A 133 1.22 -1.33 -11.05
C ALA A 133 2.55 -2.01 -11.42
N ALA A 134 3.49 -1.97 -10.48
CA ALA A 134 4.79 -2.62 -10.56
C ALA A 134 5.16 -3.27 -9.23
N VAL A 135 5.96 -4.35 -9.29
CA VAL A 135 6.42 -5.09 -8.12
C VAL A 135 7.90 -5.43 -8.25
N ASP A 136 8.55 -5.68 -7.12
CA ASP A 136 9.89 -6.26 -7.11
C ASP A 136 9.84 -7.68 -7.68
N PRO A 137 10.56 -7.97 -8.78
CA PRO A 137 10.51 -9.29 -9.42
C PRO A 137 11.15 -10.39 -8.57
N GLU A 138 11.97 -10.03 -7.57
CA GLU A 138 12.63 -10.96 -6.66
C GLU A 138 11.76 -11.32 -5.45
N GLY A 139 10.58 -10.70 -5.32
CA GLY A 139 9.61 -11.03 -4.27
C GLY A 139 9.92 -10.41 -2.91
N ARG A 140 10.77 -9.38 -2.82
CA ARG A 140 11.14 -8.70 -1.57
C ARG A 140 10.06 -7.77 -1.01
N GLY A 141 8.87 -7.76 -1.59
CA GLY A 141 7.70 -7.04 -1.06
C GLY A 141 7.58 -5.58 -1.48
N ALA A 142 8.51 -5.01 -2.25
CA ALA A 142 8.33 -3.67 -2.80
C ALA A 142 7.25 -3.65 -3.89
N THR A 143 6.32 -2.71 -3.78
CA THR A 143 5.22 -2.52 -4.73
C THR A 143 4.99 -1.05 -5.00
N LEU A 144 4.47 -0.76 -6.20
CA LEU A 144 3.99 0.55 -6.60
C LEU A 144 2.65 0.38 -7.32
N GLN A 145 1.66 1.17 -6.91
CA GLN A 145 0.38 1.31 -7.59
C GLN A 145 0.09 2.80 -7.79
N VAL A 146 -0.28 3.17 -9.01
CA VAL A 146 -0.61 4.54 -9.38
C VAL A 146 -1.95 4.54 -10.10
N VAL A 147 -2.86 5.42 -9.69
CA VAL A 147 -4.12 5.69 -10.39
C VAL A 147 -4.19 7.18 -10.68
N ALA A 148 -4.38 7.53 -11.94
CA ALA A 148 -4.50 8.91 -12.40
C ALA A 148 -5.79 9.06 -13.20
N GLN A 149 -6.59 10.08 -12.89
CA GLN A 149 -7.86 10.36 -13.56
C GLN A 149 -8.15 11.86 -13.58
N PRO A 150 -8.91 12.37 -14.58
CA PRO A 150 -9.39 13.75 -14.56
C PRO A 150 -10.23 14.04 -13.31
N VAL A 151 -10.20 15.29 -12.85
CA VAL A 151 -11.11 15.77 -11.79
C VAL A 151 -12.47 16.08 -12.41
N ASP A 152 -13.56 15.56 -11.83
CA ASP A 152 -14.92 15.72 -12.38
C ASP A 152 -15.33 17.18 -12.61
N ASP A 153 -14.98 18.07 -11.68
CA ASP A 153 -15.30 19.50 -11.76
C ASP A 153 -14.25 20.33 -12.54
N ASN A 154 -13.13 19.72 -12.95
CA ASN A 154 -12.05 20.37 -13.67
C ASN A 154 -11.21 19.37 -14.48
N GLU A 155 -11.63 19.09 -15.70
CA GLU A 155 -10.96 18.13 -16.60
C GLU A 155 -9.52 18.53 -16.99
N SER A 156 -9.11 19.78 -16.73
CA SER A 156 -7.72 20.24 -16.91
C SER A 156 -6.82 19.90 -15.71
N GLN A 157 -7.38 19.29 -14.67
CA GLN A 157 -6.64 18.77 -13.53
C GLN A 157 -6.76 17.26 -13.47
N THR A 158 -5.65 16.62 -13.12
CA THR A 158 -5.59 15.19 -12.85
C THR A 158 -5.49 14.98 -11.35
N HIS A 159 -6.39 14.17 -10.81
CA HIS A 159 -6.27 13.60 -9.47
C HIS A 159 -5.45 12.31 -9.54
N VAL A 160 -4.47 12.18 -8.66
CA VAL A 160 -3.55 11.06 -8.63
C VAL A 160 -3.51 10.45 -7.24
N SER A 161 -3.58 9.13 -7.15
CA SER A 161 -3.28 8.36 -5.94
C SER A 161 -2.10 7.43 -6.22
N VAL A 162 -1.09 7.51 -5.36
CA VAL A 162 0.13 6.70 -5.42
C VAL A 162 0.25 5.93 -4.12
N THR A 163 0.24 4.60 -4.22
CA THR A 163 0.39 3.69 -3.08
C THR A 163 1.64 2.86 -3.27
N TRP A 164 2.40 2.65 -2.20
CA TRP A 164 3.63 1.87 -2.26
C TRP A 164 3.87 1.06 -0.99
N THR A 165 4.70 0.03 -1.14
CA THR A 165 5.36 -0.67 -0.03
C THR A 165 6.86 -0.69 -0.28
N ALA A 166 7.66 -0.60 0.78
CA ALA A 166 9.12 -0.75 0.74
C ALA A 166 9.51 -2.23 0.64
N ALA A 167 10.73 -2.50 0.13
CA ALA A 167 11.33 -3.82 0.22
C ALA A 167 11.65 -4.13 1.70
N GLN A 168 11.54 -5.41 2.08
CA GLN A 168 11.90 -5.92 3.40
C GLN A 168 13.15 -6.77 3.35
#